data_AF-A0A8S9N508-F1
#
_entry.id   AF-A0A8S9N508-F1
#
_cell.length_a   1.000
_cell.length_b   1.000
_cell.length_c   1.000
_cell.angle_alpha   90.00
_cell.angle_beta   90.00
_cell.angle_gamma   90.00
#
_symmetry.space_group_name_H-M   'P 1'
#
loop_
_entity.id
_entity.type
_entity.pdbx_description
1 polymer ?
#
loop_
_entity_poly.entity_id
_entity_poly.type
_entity_poly.pdbx_seq_one_letter_code
_entity_poly.pdbx_strand_id
1 'polypeptide(L)' 'MRKIAAQTTIYHIWRQRNHTLHNHIVIPATSVFKSLDREIMNIILGRRHKKEFSALLSLWLRLS' A
#
# COMPACT_ATOMS: atom_id res chain seq x y z
N MET A 1 1.84 9.88 -6.78
CA MET A 1 2.03 9.23 -5.46
C MET A 1 0.86 9.45 -4.52
N ARG A 2 0.52 10.69 -4.15
CA ARG A 2 -0.52 10.97 -3.13
C ARG A 2 -1.85 10.25 -3.41
N LYS A 3 -2.31 10.26 -4.67
CA LYS A 3 -3.55 9.56 -5.06
C LYS A 3 -3.46 8.03 -4.88
N ILE A 4 -2.38 7.40 -5.34
CA ILE A 4 -2.18 5.94 -5.20
C ILE A 4 -2.06 5.57 -3.72
N ALA A 5 -1.18 6.26 -2.99
CA ALA A 5 -0.99 6.02 -1.56
C ALA A 5 -2.30 6.21 -0.79
N ALA A 6 -3.07 7.27 -1.05
CA ALA A 6 -4.36 7.51 -0.41
C ALA A 6 -5.37 6.41 -0.76
N GLN A 7 -5.52 6.05 -2.03
CA GLN A 7 -6.44 5.00 -2.47
C GLN A 7 -6.09 3.65 -1.84
N THR A 8 -4.82 3.24 -1.87
CA THR A 8 -4.35 1.99 -1.26
C THR A 8 -4.54 2.02 0.25
N THR A 9 -4.27 3.14 0.92
CA THR A 9 -4.47 3.29 2.37
C THR A 9 -5.94 3.16 2.75
N ILE A 10 -6.84 3.87 2.06
CA ILE A 10 -8.28 3.82 2.30
C ILE A 10 -8.79 2.38 2.09
N TYR A 11 -8.34 1.71 1.02
CA TYR A 11 -8.71 0.33 0.73
C TYR A 11 -8.28 -0.64 1.85
N HIS A 12 -7.03 -0.58 2.30
CA HIS A 12 -6.52 -1.46 3.36
C HIS A 12 -7.22 -1.23 4.71
N ILE A 13 -7.51 0.03 5.06
CA ILE A 13 -8.26 0.36 6.29
C ILE A 13 -9.68 -0.21 6.22
N TRP A 14 -10.37 0.03 5.10
CA TRP A 14 -11.72 -0.50 4.88
C TRP A 14 -11.74 -2.03 4.92
N ARG A 15 -10.78 -2.68 4.23
CA ARG A 15 -10.63 -4.13 4.21
C ARG A 15 -10.38 -4.70 5.60
N GLN A 16 -9.50 -4.06 6.38
CA GLN A 16 -9.22 -4.48 7.76
C GLN A 16 -10.47 -4.40 8.63
N ARG A 17 -11.20 -3.29 8.56
CA ARG A 17 -12.45 -3.11 9.29
C ARG A 17 -13.45 -4.22 8.95
N ASN A 18 -13.62 -4.54 7.67
CA ASN A 18 -14.51 -5.61 7.24
C ASN A 18 -14.05 -6.99 7.70
N HIS A 19 -12.75 -7.27 7.63
CA HIS A 19 -12.21 -8.53 8.13
C HIS A 19 -12.49 -8.71 9.62
N THR A 20 -12.34 -7.65 10.42
CA THR A 20 -12.67 -7.68 11.84
C THR A 20 -14.17 -7.84 12.08
N LEU A 21 -15.03 -7.21 11.27
CA LEU A 21 -16.49 -7.36 11.39
C LEU A 21 -16.98 -8.77 11.05
N HIS A 22 -16.41 -9.41 10.01
CA HIS A 22 -16.87 -10.72 9.56
C HIS A 22 -16.18 -11.90 10.24
N ASN A 23 -14.87 -11.77 10.52
CA ASN A 23 -14.07 -12.88 11.02
C ASN A 23 -13.73 -12.74 12.51
N HIS A 24 -14.14 -11.64 13.16
CA HIS A 24 -13.76 -11.30 14.55
C HIS A 24 -12.25 -11.31 14.82
N ILE A 25 -11.44 -11.22 13.76
CA ILE A 25 -9.97 -11.24 13.83
C ILE A 25 -9.46 -9.82 13.57
N VAL A 26 -8.71 -9.32 14.55
CA VAL A 26 -7.95 -8.07 14.42
C VAL A 26 -6.56 -8.42 13.91
N ILE A 27 -6.21 -7.87 12.74
CA ILE A 27 -4.87 -8.00 12.21
C ILE A 27 -4.04 -6.86 12.82
N PRO A 28 -2.83 -7.14 13.34
CA PRO A 28 -1.96 -6.11 13.86
C PRO A 28 -1.72 -5.00 12.82
N ALA A 29 -1.75 -3.74 13.28
CA ALA A 29 -1.54 -2.59 12.40
C ALA A 29 -0.22 -2.70 11.62
N THR A 30 0.83 -3.23 12.25
CA THR A 30 2.14 -3.49 11.61
C THR A 30 2.04 -4.42 10.40
N SER A 31 1.21 -5.46 10.46
CA SER A 31 0.97 -6.38 9.34
C SER A 31 0.16 -5.72 8.22
N VAL A 32 -0.81 -4.86 8.57
CA VAL A 32 -1.57 -4.05 7.60
C VAL A 32 -0.65 -3.05 6.91
N PHE A 33 0.23 -2.35 7.65
CA PHE A 33 1.21 -1.42 7.09
C PHE A 33 2.20 -2.11 6.16
N LYS A 34 2.73 -3.30 6.53
CA LYS A 34 3.59 -4.09 5.63
C LYS A 34 2.86 -4.51 4.35
N SER A 35 1.59 -4.88 4.45
CA SER A 35 0.77 -5.27 3.29
C SER A 35 0.53 -4.08 2.36
N LEU A 36 0.24 -2.91 2.94
CA LEU A 36 0.05 -1.65 2.24
C LEU A 36 1.34 -1.23 1.52
N ASP A 37 2.48 -1.24 2.21
CA ASP A 37 3.78 -0.88 1.63
C ASP A 37 4.14 -1.78 0.44
N ARG A 38 3.99 -3.11 0.61
CA ARG A 38 4.21 -4.07 -0.47
C ARG A 38 3.30 -3.83 -1.67
N GLU A 39 2.03 -3.48 -1.44
CA GLU A 39 1.09 -3.20 -2.52
C GLU A 39 1.43 -1.92 -3.28
N ILE A 40 1.82 -0.85 -2.56
CA ILE A 40 2.31 0.38 -3.18
C ILE A 40 3.56 0.10 -4.02
N MET A 41 4.53 -0.66 -3.48
CA MET A 41 5.70 -1.06 -4.24
C MET A 41 5.35 -1.87 -5.49
N ASN A 42 4.45 -2.84 -5.39
CA ASN A 42 4.01 -3.64 -6.54
C ASN A 42 3.37 -2.78 -7.64
N ILE A 43 2.52 -1.81 -7.26
CA ILE A 43 1.91 -0.87 -8.22
C ILE A 43 2.97 -0.03 -8.92
N ILE A 44 3.98 0.45 -8.18
CA ILE A 44 5.07 1.25 -8.73
C ILE A 44 5.94 0.41 -9.67
N LEU A 45 6.34 -0.80 -9.23
CA LEU A 45 7.17 -1.72 -10.00
C LEU A 45 6.48 -2.17 -11.29
N GLY A 46 5.19 -2.50 -11.24
CA GLY A 46 4.41 -2.87 -12.44
C GLY A 46 4.31 -1.75 -13.48
N ARG A 47 4.51 -0.50 -13.07
CA ARG A 47 4.47 0.69 -13.95
C ARG A 47 5.85 1.30 -14.21
N ARG A 48 6.93 0.65 -13.76
CA ARG A 48 8.32 1.15 -13.82
C ARG A 48 8.79 1.55 -15.23
N HIS A 49 8.22 0.94 -16.28
CA HIS A 49 8.50 1.29 -17.68
C HIS A 49 8.18 2.75 -18.00
N LYS A 50 7.31 3.41 -17.24
CA LYS A 50 7.07 4.85 -17.32
C LYS A 50 8.11 5.59 -16.48
N LYS A 51 8.86 6.52 -17.09
CA LYS A 51 9.90 7.33 -16.42
C LYS A 51 9.45 7.92 -15.09
N GLU A 52 8.21 8.40 -15.01
CA GLU A 52 7.62 8.92 -13.77
C GLU A 52 7.69 7.89 -12.65
N PHE A 53 7.27 6.65 -12.90
CA PHE A 53 7.23 5.59 -11.88
C PHE A 53 8.62 5.10 -11.48
N SER A 54 9.61 5.19 -12.37
CA SER A 54 11.01 4.91 -12.01
C SER A 54 11.55 5.93 -11.00
N ALA A 55 11.32 7.22 -11.22
CA ALA A 55 11.69 8.26 -10.25
C ALA A 55 10.91 8.10 -8.93
N LEU A 56 9.65 7.68 -9.01
CA LEU A 56 8.81 7.42 -7.84
C LEU A 56 9.30 6.22 -7.02
N LEU A 57 9.78 5.16 -7.66
CA LEU A 57 10.37 4.00 -6.98
C LEU A 57 11.62 4.42 -6.19
N SER A 58 12.49 5.23 -6.78
CA SER A 58 13.68 5.75 -6.12
C SER A 58 13.34 6.62 -4.91
N LEU A 59 12.27 7.41 -4.97
CA LEU A 59 11.80 8.18 -3.82
C LEU A 59 11.24 7.28 -2.72
N TRP A 60 10.48 6.23 -3.08
CA TRP A 60 9.88 5.31 -2.11
C TRP A 60 10.93 4.49 -1.37
N LEU A 61 11.94 3.96 -2.08
CA LEU A 61 13.05 3.22 -1.49
C LEU A 61 13.94 4.08 -0.57
N ARG A 62 13.87 5.41 -0.66
CA ARG A 62 14.56 6.32 0.25
C ARG A 62 13.74 6.58 1.54
N LEU A 63 12.42 6.40 1.49
CA LEU A 63 11.50 6.69 2.60
C LEU A 63 11.14 5.45 3.43
N SER A 64 11.30 4.26 2.83
CA SER A 64 11.20 2.94 3.47
C SER A 64 12.46 2.61 4.26
#